data_AF-K1RTL9-F1
#
_entry.id   AF-K1RTL9-F1
#
_cell.length_a   1.000
_cell.length_b   1.000
_cell.length_c   1.000
_cell.angle_alpha   90.00
_cell.angle_beta   90.00
_cell.angle_gamma   90.00
#
_symmetry.space_group_name_H-M   'P 1'
#
loop_
_entity.id
_entity.type
_entity.pdbx_description
1 polymer ?
#
loop_
_entity_poly.entity_id
_entity_poly.type
_entity_poly.pdbx_seq_one_letter_code
_entity_poly.pdbx_strand_id
1 'polypeptide(L)'
;MPSEEAEAMAVSVRERLSHRKLKIEEGEVAGIELTLFPENRARMHVDMALLVADVQSLQILLRDLAAAYRGESLPAESKGWNFASYLERQKEEDKEERNNAEGYWKKRLEHLPKGPGLPLAKRPQEVTETVFNRRIVRIGKEEWAHLQVRAKEYQTTPAMVLLTAYATVLERWSRNHRFLINIPFF
;
A
#
# COMPACT_ATOMS: atom_id res chain seq x y z
N MET A 1 -13.52 -14.43 -28.17
CA MET A 1 -13.03 -13.03 -28.26
C MET A 1 -11.59 -13.06 -28.77
N PRO A 2 -11.25 -12.39 -29.88
CA PRO A 2 -9.87 -12.22 -30.34
C PRO A 2 -8.99 -11.56 -29.28
N SER A 3 -7.66 -11.78 -29.32
CA SER A 3 -6.75 -11.29 -28.28
C SER A 3 -6.72 -9.76 -28.15
N GLU A 4 -6.91 -9.03 -29.24
CA GLU A 4 -6.94 -7.56 -29.22
C GLU A 4 -8.21 -7.01 -28.55
N GLU A 5 -9.36 -7.61 -28.85
CA GLU A 5 -10.63 -7.26 -28.20
C GLU A 5 -10.59 -7.58 -26.69
N ALA A 6 -9.97 -8.70 -26.33
CA ALA A 6 -9.75 -9.09 -24.94
C ALA A 6 -8.84 -8.09 -24.20
N GLU A 7 -7.78 -7.60 -24.85
CA GLU A 7 -6.89 -6.62 -24.24
C GLU A 7 -7.58 -5.26 -24.09
N ALA A 8 -8.35 -4.82 -25.09
CA ALA A 8 -9.14 -3.60 -25.00
C ALA A 8 -10.16 -3.67 -23.85
N MET A 9 -10.83 -4.82 -23.69
CA MET A 9 -11.73 -5.06 -22.56
C MET A 9 -10.97 -5.01 -21.22
N ALA A 10 -9.82 -5.66 -21.13
CA ALA A 10 -9.01 -5.66 -19.90
C ALA A 10 -8.53 -4.25 -19.52
N VAL A 11 -8.21 -3.40 -20.49
CA VAL A 11 -7.87 -1.99 -20.27
C VAL A 11 -9.10 -1.22 -19.76
N SER A 12 -10.26 -1.39 -20.39
CA SER A 12 -11.51 -0.77 -19.96
C SER A 12 -11.90 -1.15 -18.53
N VAL A 13 -11.82 -2.44 -18.19
CA VAL A 13 -12.04 -2.94 -16.82
C VAL A 13 -11.06 -2.30 -15.84
N ARG A 14 -9.78 -2.22 -16.20
CA ARG A 14 -8.76 -1.56 -15.36
C ARG A 14 -9.08 -0.09 -15.14
N GLU A 15 -9.46 0.66 -16.16
CA GLU A 15 -9.77 2.09 -16.04
C GLU A 15 -10.96 2.30 -15.10
N ARG A 16 -12.05 1.54 -15.30
CA ARG A 16 -13.24 1.58 -14.44
C ARG A 16 -12.95 1.22 -12.98
N LEU A 17 -12.14 0.18 -12.73
CA LEU A 17 -11.87 -0.29 -11.37
C LEU A 17 -10.77 0.50 -10.65
N SER A 18 -9.77 1.02 -11.37
CA SER A 18 -8.55 1.61 -10.77
C SER A 18 -8.78 2.82 -9.86
N HIS A 19 -9.88 3.55 -10.07
CA HIS A 19 -10.26 4.75 -9.30
C HIS A 19 -11.71 4.69 -8.83
N ARG A 20 -12.33 3.50 -8.87
CA ARG A 20 -13.69 3.27 -8.38
C ARG A 20 -13.78 3.71 -6.92
N LYS A 21 -14.79 4.52 -6.62
CA LYS A 21 -15.23 4.76 -5.25
C LYS A 21 -16.28 3.72 -4.90
N LEU A 22 -15.88 2.80 -4.03
CA LEU A 22 -16.72 1.76 -3.47
C LEU A 22 -17.76 2.37 -2.51
N LYS A 23 -19.00 1.86 -2.54
CA LYS A 23 -20.06 2.25 -1.60
C LYS A 23 -19.95 1.47 -0.30
N ILE A 24 -18.99 1.85 0.51
CA ILE A 24 -18.62 1.15 1.76
C ILE A 24 -19.84 0.99 2.69
N GLU A 25 -20.66 2.03 2.79
CA GLU A 25 -21.87 2.08 3.61
C GLU A 25 -22.96 1.11 3.15
N GLU A 26 -22.96 0.72 1.88
CA GLU A 26 -23.85 -0.30 1.31
C GLU A 26 -23.23 -1.71 1.38
N GLY A 27 -22.01 -1.84 1.95
CA GLY A 27 -21.28 -3.11 2.06
C GLY A 27 -20.43 -3.46 0.84
N GLU A 28 -20.35 -2.59 -0.16
CA GLU A 28 -19.45 -2.78 -1.31
C GLU A 28 -18.02 -2.44 -0.90
N VAL A 29 -17.22 -3.44 -0.55
CA VAL A 29 -15.86 -3.21 0.01
C VAL A 29 -14.73 -3.85 -0.80
N ALA A 30 -15.06 -4.73 -1.75
CA ALA A 30 -14.12 -5.37 -2.66
C ALA A 30 -14.81 -5.82 -3.94
N GLY A 31 -14.03 -6.05 -4.99
CA GLY A 31 -14.49 -6.60 -6.26
C GLY A 31 -13.44 -7.51 -6.87
N ILE A 32 -13.93 -8.54 -7.58
CA ILE A 32 -13.12 -9.39 -8.44
C ILE A 32 -13.81 -9.45 -9.79
N GLU A 33 -13.07 -9.15 -10.85
CA GLU A 33 -13.52 -9.33 -12.22
C GLU A 33 -12.51 -10.15 -13.02
N LEU A 34 -12.98 -10.89 -14.00
CA LEU A 34 -12.15 -11.76 -14.83
C LEU A 34 -12.34 -11.40 -16.30
N THR A 35 -11.27 -10.97 -16.96
CA THR A 35 -11.25 -10.85 -18.42
C THR A 35 -10.69 -12.13 -19.01
N LEU A 36 -11.47 -12.81 -19.85
CA LEU A 36 -11.06 -14.05 -20.52
C LEU A 36 -10.35 -13.74 -21.83
N PHE A 37 -9.26 -14.45 -22.10
CA PHE A 37 -8.48 -14.37 -23.33
C PHE A 37 -8.55 -15.71 -24.09
N PRO A 38 -8.18 -15.74 -25.39
CA PRO A 38 -7.91 -17.00 -26.09
C PRO A 38 -6.86 -17.86 -25.38
N GLU A 39 -6.78 -19.13 -25.80
CA GLU A 39 -5.75 -20.09 -25.34
C GLU A 39 -5.80 -20.34 -23.82
N ASN A 40 -7.01 -20.33 -23.25
CA ASN A 40 -7.25 -20.58 -21.83
C ASN A 40 -6.47 -19.63 -20.91
N ARG A 41 -6.26 -18.38 -21.36
CA ARG A 41 -5.65 -17.33 -20.55
C ARG A 41 -6.74 -16.45 -19.96
N ALA A 42 -6.46 -15.86 -18.80
CA ALA A 42 -7.35 -14.90 -18.17
C ALA A 42 -6.54 -13.84 -17.42
N ARG A 43 -7.15 -12.66 -17.22
CA ARG A 43 -6.65 -11.61 -16.35
C ARG A 43 -7.65 -11.38 -15.24
N MET A 44 -7.21 -11.59 -14.00
CA MET A 44 -8.00 -11.27 -12.82
C MET A 44 -7.72 -9.82 -12.40
N HIS A 45 -8.79 -9.07 -12.17
CA HIS A 45 -8.79 -7.71 -11.66
C HIS A 45 -9.33 -7.77 -10.24
N VAL A 46 -8.60 -7.21 -9.29
CA VAL A 46 -8.98 -7.19 -7.88
C VAL A 46 -8.88 -5.76 -7.39
N ASP A 47 -9.96 -5.28 -6.78
CA ASP A 47 -9.99 -4.00 -6.08
C ASP A 47 -10.59 -4.21 -4.68
N MET A 48 -10.09 -3.45 -3.71
CA MET A 48 -10.49 -3.57 -2.32
C MET A 48 -10.28 -2.24 -1.61
N ALA A 49 -11.24 -1.84 -0.80
CA ALA A 49 -11.08 -0.68 0.05
C ALA A 49 -10.05 -0.99 1.14
N LEU A 50 -8.97 -0.20 1.22
CA LEU A 50 -7.98 -0.31 2.29
C LEU A 50 -8.53 -0.01 3.70
N LEU A 51 -9.81 0.37 3.79
CA LEU A 51 -10.55 0.48 5.04
C LEU A 51 -10.83 -0.90 5.67
N VAL A 52 -11.08 -1.93 4.87
CA VAL A 52 -11.46 -3.27 5.37
C VAL A 52 -10.29 -4.25 5.45
N ALA A 53 -9.23 -3.99 4.70
CA ALA A 53 -8.04 -4.83 4.66
C ALA A 53 -6.83 -3.99 4.26
N ASP A 54 -5.76 -4.07 5.04
CA ASP A 54 -4.49 -3.48 4.67
C ASP A 54 -3.75 -4.33 3.61
N VAL A 55 -2.54 -3.91 3.22
CA VAL A 55 -1.76 -4.60 2.20
C VAL A 55 -1.41 -6.04 2.61
N GLN A 56 -1.15 -6.29 3.89
CA GLN A 56 -0.84 -7.64 4.38
C GLN A 56 -2.06 -8.54 4.36
N SER A 57 -3.20 -8.03 4.80
CA SER A 57 -4.49 -8.72 4.75
C SER A 57 -4.85 -9.09 3.31
N LEU A 58 -4.62 -8.19 2.36
CA LEU A 58 -4.82 -8.49 0.93
C LEU A 58 -3.88 -9.62 0.44
N GLN A 59 -2.62 -9.66 0.89
CA GLN A 59 -1.72 -10.76 0.54
C GLN A 59 -2.20 -12.11 1.08
N ILE A 60 -2.73 -12.13 2.31
CA ILE A 60 -3.36 -13.31 2.91
C ILE A 60 -4.55 -13.77 2.06
N LEU A 61 -5.47 -12.86 1.73
CA LEU A 61 -6.66 -13.17 0.92
C LEU A 61 -6.30 -13.73 -0.44
N LEU A 62 -5.33 -13.14 -1.14
CA LEU A 62 -4.90 -13.61 -2.46
C LEU A 62 -4.16 -14.96 -2.39
N ARG A 63 -3.36 -15.19 -1.36
CA ARG A 63 -2.69 -16.48 -1.12
C ARG A 63 -3.73 -17.58 -0.89
N ASP A 64 -4.69 -17.33 0.00
CA ASP A 64 -5.70 -18.31 0.38
C ASP A 64 -6.67 -18.57 -0.79
N LEU A 65 -7.04 -17.55 -1.56
CA LEU A 65 -7.79 -17.71 -2.81
C LEU A 65 -7.04 -18.62 -3.80
N ALA A 66 -5.73 -18.43 -3.97
CA ALA A 66 -4.92 -19.25 -4.85
C ALA A 66 -4.79 -20.71 -4.36
N ALA A 67 -4.72 -20.93 -3.04
CA ALA A 67 -4.70 -22.26 -2.44
C ALA A 67 -6.04 -22.98 -2.64
N ALA A 68 -7.16 -22.31 -2.33
CA ALA A 68 -8.49 -22.83 -2.55
C ALA A 68 -8.73 -23.19 -4.03
N TYR A 69 -8.26 -22.34 -4.96
CA TYR A 69 -8.34 -22.60 -6.39
C TYR A 69 -7.57 -23.87 -6.82
N ARG A 70 -6.45 -24.19 -6.16
CA ARG A 70 -5.69 -25.43 -6.40
C ARG A 70 -6.28 -26.66 -5.69
N GLY A 71 -7.38 -26.51 -4.95
CA GLY A 71 -7.97 -27.59 -4.15
C GLY A 71 -7.16 -27.92 -2.89
N GLU A 72 -6.27 -27.03 -2.46
CA GLU A 72 -5.52 -27.18 -1.22
C GLU A 72 -6.43 -26.91 -0.01
N SER A 73 -6.14 -27.56 1.12
CA SER A 73 -6.81 -27.23 2.37
C SER A 73 -6.34 -25.86 2.87
N LEU A 74 -7.28 -25.00 3.21
CA LEU A 74 -6.98 -23.72 3.84
C LEU A 74 -6.58 -23.93 5.31
N PRO A 75 -5.78 -23.01 5.89
CA PRO A 75 -5.56 -22.99 7.32
C PRO A 75 -6.89 -22.99 8.08
N ALA A 76 -6.94 -23.69 9.22
CA ALA A 76 -8.10 -23.63 10.08
C ALA A 76 -8.37 -22.18 10.50
N GLU A 77 -9.65 -21.79 10.49
CA GLU A 77 -10.05 -20.48 10.97
C GLU A 77 -9.56 -20.27 12.41
N SER A 78 -9.07 -19.06 12.69
CA SER A 78 -8.63 -18.71 14.03
C SER A 78 -9.84 -18.66 14.97
N LYS A 79 -9.96 -19.68 15.83
CA LYS A 79 -11.05 -19.75 16.82
C LYS A 79 -10.79 -18.73 17.92
N GLY A 80 -11.80 -17.87 18.18
CA GLY A 80 -11.73 -16.88 19.27
C GLY A 80 -10.91 -15.63 18.96
N TRP A 81 -10.61 -15.38 17.69
CA TRP A 81 -9.94 -14.17 17.24
C TRP A 81 -10.57 -13.65 15.96
N ASN A 82 -10.92 -12.36 15.94
CA ASN A 82 -11.27 -11.61 14.75
C ASN A 82 -10.83 -10.15 14.95
N PHE A 83 -10.90 -9.35 13.89
CA PHE A 83 -10.45 -7.96 13.94
C PHE A 83 -11.21 -7.12 14.97
N ALA A 84 -12.50 -7.37 15.19
CA ALA A 84 -13.27 -6.69 16.24
C ALA A 84 -12.77 -7.03 17.65
N SER A 85 -12.47 -8.31 17.91
CA SER A 85 -11.86 -8.73 19.19
C SER A 85 -10.46 -8.15 19.39
N TYR A 86 -9.68 -7.98 18.31
CA TYR A 86 -8.40 -7.28 18.36
C TYR A 86 -8.59 -5.81 18.79
N LEU A 87 -9.55 -5.10 18.19
CA LEU A 87 -9.84 -3.71 18.54
C LEU A 87 -10.30 -3.54 20.00
N GLU A 88 -11.07 -4.47 20.54
CA GLU A 88 -11.47 -4.41 21.96
C GLU A 88 -10.28 -4.64 22.90
N ARG A 89 -9.41 -5.63 22.61
CA ARG A 89 -8.19 -5.86 23.42
C ARG A 89 -7.23 -4.66 23.38
N GLN A 90 -7.05 -4.08 22.19
CA GLN A 90 -6.16 -2.94 22.01
C GLN A 90 -6.55 -1.71 22.85
N LYS A 91 -7.85 -1.48 23.10
CA LYS A 91 -8.31 -0.39 23.96
C LYS A 91 -7.81 -0.52 25.40
N GLU A 92 -7.64 -1.74 25.89
CA GLU A 92 -7.26 -2.04 27.28
C GLU A 92 -5.75 -2.08 27.45
N GLU A 93 -5.02 -2.66 26.49
CA GLU A 93 -3.58 -2.92 26.57
C GLU A 93 -2.73 -1.64 26.40
N ASP A 94 -3.18 -0.67 25.61
CA ASP A 94 -2.30 0.43 25.14
C ASP A 94 -2.36 1.71 25.99
N LYS A 95 -3.04 1.75 27.14
CA LYS A 95 -3.35 3.05 27.79
C LYS A 95 -2.10 3.85 28.19
N GLU A 96 -1.10 3.21 28.79
CA GLU A 96 0.14 3.88 29.20
C GLU A 96 1.01 4.23 27.99
N GLU A 97 1.19 3.29 27.06
CA GLU A 97 1.95 3.51 25.81
C GLU A 97 1.35 4.64 24.97
N ARG A 98 0.03 4.70 24.88
CA ARG A 98 -0.71 5.77 24.20
C ARG A 98 -0.46 7.13 24.84
N ASN A 99 -0.48 7.22 26.17
CA ASN A 99 -0.19 8.47 26.88
C ASN A 99 1.25 8.92 26.63
N ASN A 100 2.21 7.98 26.67
CA ASN A 100 3.62 8.26 26.39
C ASN A 100 3.82 8.70 24.94
N ALA A 101 3.19 8.02 23.98
CA ALA A 101 3.21 8.39 22.56
C ALA A 101 2.59 9.77 22.32
N GLU A 102 1.44 10.08 22.94
CA GLU A 102 0.81 11.39 22.85
C GLU A 102 1.73 12.49 23.39
N GLY A 103 2.35 12.27 24.56
CA GLY A 103 3.31 13.20 25.14
C GLY A 103 4.54 13.44 24.24
N TYR A 104 5.06 12.38 23.62
CA TYR A 104 6.13 12.48 22.63
C TYR A 104 5.71 13.31 21.42
N TRP A 105 4.55 13.00 20.81
CA TRP A 105 4.10 13.68 19.61
C TRP A 105 3.75 15.15 19.87
N LYS A 106 3.13 15.49 21.00
CA LYS A 106 2.87 16.89 21.39
C LYS A 106 4.15 17.73 21.45
N LYS A 107 5.21 17.22 22.10
CA LYS A 107 6.51 17.90 22.16
C LYS A 107 7.16 18.07 20.78
N ARG A 108 6.95 17.10 19.89
CA ARG A 108 7.51 17.12 18.53
C ARG A 108 6.76 18.07 17.60
N LEU A 109 5.43 18.14 17.70
CA LEU A 109 4.54 18.92 16.83
C LEU A 109 4.96 20.40 16.72
N GLU A 110 5.38 21.01 17.82
CA GLU A 110 5.85 22.41 17.87
C GLU A 110 7.05 22.67 16.94
N HIS A 111 7.83 21.64 16.64
CA HIS A 111 9.10 21.73 15.90
C HIS A 111 9.10 20.93 14.58
N LEU A 112 7.97 20.33 14.19
CA LEU A 112 7.89 19.56 12.95
C LEU A 112 7.97 20.50 11.74
N PRO A 113 8.86 20.23 10.77
CA PRO A 113 8.88 20.97 9.53
C PRO A 113 7.64 20.63 8.69
N LYS A 114 7.37 21.47 7.68
CA LYS A 114 6.40 21.15 6.63
C LYS A 114 6.89 19.98 5.76
N GLY A 115 6.02 19.49 4.88
CA GLY A 115 6.41 18.54 3.84
C GLY A 115 7.42 19.12 2.83
N PRO A 116 7.93 18.28 1.92
CA PRO A 116 8.86 18.71 0.87
C PRO A 116 8.19 19.70 -0.08
N GLY A 117 8.85 20.84 -0.32
CA GLY A 117 8.38 21.92 -1.18
C GLY A 117 8.68 21.65 -2.65
N LEU A 118 8.12 20.58 -3.20
CA LEU A 118 8.29 20.15 -4.60
C LEU A 118 7.62 21.14 -5.58
N PRO A 119 8.15 21.28 -6.81
CA PRO A 119 7.45 22.00 -7.87
C PRO A 119 6.18 21.25 -8.26
N LEU A 120 5.04 21.92 -8.16
CA LEU A 120 3.74 21.37 -8.53
C LEU A 120 3.28 21.98 -9.86
N ALA A 121 2.68 21.15 -10.72
CA ALA A 121 2.07 21.61 -11.96
C ALA A 121 0.79 22.45 -11.72
N LYS A 122 0.08 22.17 -10.62
CA LYS A 122 -1.09 22.91 -10.13
C LYS A 122 -1.17 22.82 -8.61
N ARG A 123 -1.88 23.75 -7.98
CA ARG A 123 -2.11 23.72 -6.53
C ARG A 123 -3.04 22.54 -6.18
N PRO A 124 -2.88 21.88 -5.02
CA PRO A 124 -3.74 20.76 -4.64
C PRO A 124 -5.24 21.09 -4.65
N GLN A 125 -5.61 22.33 -4.33
CA GLN A 125 -7.01 22.80 -4.34
C GLN A 125 -7.61 22.92 -5.75
N GLU A 126 -6.77 22.94 -6.79
CA GLU A 126 -7.18 22.99 -8.21
C GLU A 126 -7.36 21.58 -8.80
N VAL A 127 -7.15 20.54 -7.99
CA VAL A 127 -7.38 19.15 -8.39
C VAL A 127 -8.86 18.81 -8.23
N THR A 128 -9.58 18.75 -9.33
CA THR A 128 -11.02 18.37 -9.36
C THR A 128 -11.22 16.85 -9.36
N GLU A 129 -10.26 16.11 -9.90
CA GLU A 129 -10.27 14.65 -9.96
C GLU A 129 -8.91 14.10 -9.50
N THR A 130 -8.94 13.14 -8.58
CA THR A 130 -7.74 12.52 -8.01
C THR A 130 -7.43 11.23 -8.76
N VAL A 131 -6.43 11.29 -9.64
CA VAL A 131 -5.95 10.15 -10.42
C VAL A 131 -4.50 9.86 -10.07
N PHE A 132 -4.18 8.59 -9.86
CA PHE A 132 -2.83 8.13 -9.55
C PHE A 132 -2.21 7.41 -10.75
N ASN A 133 -0.99 7.80 -11.10
CA ASN A 133 -0.18 7.12 -12.11
C ASN A 133 0.88 6.27 -11.44
N ARG A 134 0.87 4.96 -11.71
CA ARG A 134 1.88 4.05 -11.18
C ARG A 134 3.13 4.07 -12.05
N ARG A 135 4.29 4.25 -11.42
CA ARG A 135 5.62 4.02 -12.00
C ARG A 135 6.29 2.91 -11.20
N ILE A 136 6.88 1.94 -11.90
CA ILE A 136 7.48 0.75 -11.28
C ILE A 136 8.92 0.65 -11.76
N VAL A 137 9.84 0.55 -10.82
CA VAL A 137 11.23 0.16 -11.04
C VAL A 137 11.48 -1.11 -10.23
N ARG A 138 12.20 -2.07 -10.81
CA ARG A 138 12.56 -3.32 -10.14
C ARG A 138 14.07 -3.37 -9.97
N ILE A 139 14.52 -3.61 -8.75
CA ILE A 139 15.93 -3.88 -8.44
C ILE A 139 16.15 -5.38 -8.64
N GLY A 140 17.21 -5.76 -9.35
CA GLY A 140 17.53 -7.16 -9.59
C GLY A 140 17.86 -7.91 -8.30
N LYS A 141 17.70 -9.24 -8.30
CA LYS A 141 17.95 -10.07 -7.11
C LYS A 141 19.39 -9.91 -6.58
N GLU A 142 20.37 -9.87 -7.48
CA GLU A 142 21.79 -9.73 -7.13
C GLU A 142 22.09 -8.34 -6.55
N GLU A 143 21.60 -7.28 -7.19
CA GLU A 143 21.72 -5.90 -6.71
C GLU A 143 21.06 -5.73 -5.34
N TRP A 144 19.89 -6.34 -5.13
CA TRP A 144 19.19 -6.33 -3.86
C TRP A 144 20.01 -7.04 -2.76
N ALA A 145 20.56 -8.21 -3.06
CA ALA A 145 21.41 -8.94 -2.13
C ALA A 145 22.65 -8.12 -1.73
N HIS A 146 23.29 -7.45 -2.69
CA HIS A 146 24.41 -6.54 -2.41
C HIS A 146 23.98 -5.38 -1.52
N LEU A 147 22.83 -4.74 -1.80
CA LEU A 147 22.31 -3.66 -0.96
C LEU A 147 22.10 -4.11 0.49
N GLN A 148 21.56 -5.32 0.69
CA GLN A 148 21.33 -5.88 2.03
C GLN A 148 22.64 -6.10 2.80
N VAL A 149 23.68 -6.62 2.14
CA VAL A 149 25.01 -6.79 2.75
C VAL A 149 25.58 -5.43 3.16
N ARG A 150 25.53 -4.43 2.27
CA ARG A 150 26.04 -3.08 2.56
C ARG A 150 25.29 -2.41 3.70
N ALA A 151 23.96 -2.50 3.72
CA ALA A 151 23.15 -1.97 4.81
C ALA A 151 23.60 -2.56 6.17
N LYS A 152 23.84 -3.87 6.22
CA LYS A 152 24.34 -4.55 7.42
C LYS A 152 25.73 -4.08 7.85
N GLU A 153 26.66 -3.91 6.91
CA GLU A 153 28.01 -3.38 7.18
C GLU A 153 27.96 -2.00 7.86
N TYR A 154 27.02 -1.15 7.47
CA TYR A 154 26.78 0.17 8.07
C TYR A 154 25.81 0.15 9.26
N GLN A 155 25.46 -1.03 9.79
CA GLN A 155 24.54 -1.19 10.93
C GLN A 155 23.18 -0.50 10.73
N THR A 156 22.68 -0.52 9.49
CA THR A 156 21.38 0.05 9.11
C THR A 156 20.50 -1.00 8.44
N THR A 157 19.24 -0.66 8.15
CA THR A 157 18.31 -1.53 7.44
C THR A 157 18.22 -1.12 5.97
N PRO A 158 17.91 -2.07 5.05
CA PRO A 158 17.65 -1.72 3.64
C PRO A 158 16.56 -0.65 3.48
N ALA A 159 15.53 -0.70 4.34
CA ALA A 159 14.46 0.30 4.36
C ALA A 159 15.00 1.71 4.65
N MET A 160 15.90 1.85 5.64
CA MET A 160 16.53 3.13 5.94
C MET A 160 17.47 3.61 4.83
N VAL A 161 18.23 2.72 4.19
CA VAL A 161 19.05 3.08 3.02
C VAL A 161 18.19 3.63 1.89
N LEU A 162 17.09 2.96 1.56
CA LEU A 162 16.16 3.41 0.53
C LEU A 162 15.45 4.71 0.90
N LEU A 163 15.04 4.86 2.17
CA LEU A 163 14.43 6.09 2.67
C LEU A 163 15.41 7.26 2.60
N THR A 164 16.68 7.07 2.95
CA THR A 164 17.72 8.09 2.83
C THR A 164 17.94 8.47 1.37
N ALA A 165 18.06 7.49 0.46
CA ALA A 165 18.18 7.78 -0.98
C ALA A 165 16.95 8.56 -1.50
N TYR A 166 15.75 8.17 -1.09
CA TYR A 166 14.51 8.88 -1.42
C TYR A 166 14.51 10.32 -0.88
N ALA A 167 14.91 10.51 0.38
CA ALA A 167 15.00 11.83 1.01
C ALA A 167 16.03 12.72 0.31
N THR A 168 17.21 12.20 -0.06
CA THR A 168 18.23 12.94 -0.82
C THR A 168 17.73 13.42 -2.18
N VAL A 169 16.95 12.58 -2.88
CA VAL A 169 16.33 12.99 -4.15
C VAL A 169 15.25 14.03 -3.90
N LEU A 170 14.38 13.83 -2.91
CA LEU A 170 13.35 14.83 -2.56
C LEU A 170 13.96 16.18 -2.21
N GLU A 171 15.05 16.20 -1.44
CA GLU A 171 15.76 17.42 -1.06
C GLU A 171 16.26 18.17 -2.29
N ARG A 172 16.90 17.48 -3.24
CA ARG A 172 17.42 18.08 -4.47
C ARG A 172 16.35 18.78 -5.32
N TRP A 173 15.10 18.31 -5.24
CA TRP A 173 13.96 18.87 -5.97
C TRP A 173 13.07 19.77 -5.11
N SER A 174 13.35 19.92 -3.82
CA SER A 174 12.56 20.72 -2.89
C SER A 174 13.17 22.11 -2.69
N ARG A 175 12.32 23.09 -2.44
CA ARG A 175 12.76 24.45 -2.07
C ARG A 175 13.29 24.54 -0.63
N ASN A 176 12.98 23.56 0.21
CA ASN A 176 13.41 23.46 1.60
C ASN A 176 14.26 22.20 1.83
N HIS A 177 15.36 22.35 2.59
CA HIS A 177 16.29 21.28 2.92
C HIS A 177 15.85 20.41 4.10
N ARG A 178 14.95 20.92 4.94
CA ARG A 178 14.38 20.19 6.09
C ARG A 178 12.87 20.04 5.88
N PHE A 179 12.41 18.79 5.84
CA PHE A 179 11.01 18.45 5.62
C PHE A 179 10.61 17.15 6.33
N LEU A 180 9.30 16.94 6.41
CA LEU A 180 8.68 15.74 6.96
C LEU A 180 8.38 14.72 5.85
N ILE A 181 8.73 13.46 6.08
CA ILE A 181 8.31 12.31 5.27
C ILE A 181 7.38 11.46 6.14
N ASN A 182 6.17 11.17 5.65
CA ASN A 182 5.28 10.22 6.29
C ASN A 182 5.68 8.79 5.88
N ILE A 183 5.82 7.89 6.84
CA ILE A 183 6.24 6.50 6.63
C ILE A 183 5.13 5.59 7.19
N PRO A 184 4.21 5.13 6.33
CA PRO A 184 3.25 4.10 6.74
C PRO A 184 4.00 2.82 7.08
N PHE A 185 3.70 2.26 8.25
CA PHE A 185 4.15 0.93 8.64
C PHE A 185 2.95 -0.01 8.55
N PHE A 186 3.14 -1.17 7.94
CA PHE A 186 2.17 -2.25 7.86
C PHE A 186 2.85 -3.49 8.43
#